data_AF-A0A7J8DS67-F1
#
_entry.id   AF-A0A7J8DS67-F1
#
_cell.length_a   1.000
_cell.length_b   1.000
_cell.length_c   1.000
_cell.angle_alpha   90.00
_cell.angle_beta   90.00
_cell.angle_gamma   90.00
#
_symmetry.space_group_name_H-M   'P 1'
#
loop_
_entity.id
_entity.type
_entity.pdbx_description
1 polymer ?
#
loop_
_entity_poly.entity_id
_entity_poly.type
_entity_poly.pdbx_seq_one_letter_code
_entity_poly.pdbx_strand_id
1 'polypeptide(L)'
;MAVQRCVVRIRSDLKAEALASAIASTKVMKAQQVVKSESGEEMLVPFQDMAVEVEENTELPDYLPEDESPTKEQDKAVSRVGSHPEARIKELQ
;
A
#
# COMPACT_ATOMS: atom_id res chain seq x y z
N MET A 1 -2.88 -27.50 7.79
CA MET A 1 -2.80 -26.03 7.72
C MET A 1 -2.08 -25.67 6.43
N ALA A 2 -2.77 -25.09 5.45
CA ALA A 2 -2.13 -24.64 4.22
C ALA A 2 -1.34 -23.36 4.53
N VAL A 3 -0.05 -23.35 4.22
CA VAL A 3 0.78 -22.14 4.33
C VAL A 3 0.19 -21.11 3.37
N GLN A 4 -0.44 -20.05 3.89
CA GLN A 4 -0.91 -18.93 3.08
C GLN A 4 0.31 -18.22 2.50
N ARG A 5 0.54 -18.39 1.20
CA ARG A 5 1.61 -17.73 0.45
C ARG A 5 1.03 -16.47 -0.20
N CYS A 6 1.77 -15.37 -0.13
CA CYS A 6 1.44 -14.11 -0.79
C CYS A 6 2.46 -13.84 -1.90
N VAL A 7 2.01 -13.26 -3.02
CA VAL A 7 2.88 -12.77 -4.10
C VAL A 7 2.88 -11.25 -4.07
N VAL A 8 4.06 -10.66 -3.91
CA VAL A 8 4.25 -9.21 -3.84
C VAL A 8 4.85 -8.70 -5.15
N ARG A 9 4.38 -7.54 -5.61
CA ARG A 9 4.97 -6.81 -6.74
C ARG A 9 5.77 -5.64 -6.19
N ILE A 10 7.04 -5.58 -6.57
CA ILE A 10 7.94 -4.49 -6.18
C ILE A 10 8.41 -3.74 -7.42
N ARG A 11 8.85 -2.50 -7.21
CA ARG A 11 9.57 -1.77 -8.24
C ARG A 11 10.91 -2.43 -8.54
N SER A 12 11.41 -2.27 -9.76
CA SER A 12 12.66 -2.91 -10.22
C SER A 12 13.92 -2.36 -9.55
N ASP A 13 13.84 -1.17 -8.94
CA ASP A 13 14.92 -0.55 -8.19
C ASP A 13 14.98 -1.00 -6.73
N LEU A 14 13.97 -1.71 -6.22
CA LEU A 14 13.94 -2.19 -4.85
C LEU A 14 14.63 -3.55 -4.72
N LYS A 15 15.60 -3.65 -3.81
CA LYS A 15 16.28 -4.92 -3.50
C LYS A 15 15.36 -5.86 -2.72
N ALA A 16 15.40 -7.15 -3.05
CA ALA A 16 14.65 -8.18 -2.35
C ALA A 16 14.99 -8.26 -0.85
N GLU A 17 16.24 -7.98 -0.49
CA GLU A 17 16.72 -7.94 0.90
C GLU A 17 16.04 -6.83 1.72
N ALA A 18 15.91 -5.63 1.13
CA ALA A 18 15.23 -4.51 1.79
C ALA A 18 13.74 -4.81 2.02
N LEU A 19 13.07 -5.44 1.04
CA LEU A 19 11.69 -5.90 1.19
C LEU A 19 11.56 -6.97 2.29
N ALA A 20 12.46 -7.94 2.31
CA ALA A 20 12.45 -9.00 3.31
C ALA A 20 12.65 -8.43 4.73
N SER A 21 13.54 -7.45 4.88
CA SER A 21 13.78 -6.75 6.14
C SER A 21 12.54 -5.97 6.61
N ALA A 22 11.88 -5.23 5.71
CA ALA A 22 10.63 -4.53 6.02
C ALA A 22 9.49 -5.51 6.39
N ILE A 23 9.40 -6.68 5.75
CA ILE A 23 8.43 -7.71 6.14
C ILE A 23 8.74 -8.25 7.54
N ALA A 24 10.02 -8.51 7.84
CA ALA A 24 10.45 -9.00 9.15
C ALA A 24 10.19 -7.98 10.26
N SER A 25 10.34 -6.67 9.99
CA SER A 25 10.09 -5.60 10.97
C SER A 25 8.64 -5.54 11.43
N THR A 26 7.68 -5.91 10.57
CA THR A 26 6.26 -6.01 10.94
C THR A 26 5.99 -7.09 12.01
N LYS A 27 6.88 -8.08 12.18
CA LYS A 27 6.73 -9.25 13.08
C LYS A 27 5.49 -10.13 12.83
N VAL A 28 4.70 -9.85 11.78
CA VAL A 28 3.51 -10.62 11.42
C VAL A 28 3.83 -11.70 10.38
N MET A 29 4.80 -11.44 9.51
CA MET A 29 5.15 -12.32 8.39
C MET A 29 6.65 -12.59 8.31
N LYS A 30 7.03 -13.68 7.65
CA LYS A 30 8.42 -14.02 7.33
C LYS A 30 8.60 -14.17 5.82
N ALA A 31 9.66 -13.59 5.28
CA ALA A 31 10.06 -13.75 3.90
C ALA A 31 11.22 -14.75 3.79
N GLN A 32 11.19 -15.62 2.78
CA GLN A 32 12.25 -16.58 2.46
C GLN A 32 12.43 -16.63 0.94
N GLN A 33 13.65 -16.82 0.48
CA GLN A 33 13.96 -17.03 -0.92
C GLN A 33 13.64 -18.48 -1.31
N VAL A 34 12.98 -18.67 -2.45
CA VAL A 34 12.73 -20.00 -3.02
C VAL A 34 13.76 -20.25 -4.12
N VAL A 35 14.58 -21.28 -3.94
CA VAL A 35 15.55 -21.74 -4.94
C VAL A 35 15.06 -23.05 -5.52
N LYS A 36 15.05 -23.15 -6.86
CA LYS A 36 14.72 -24.40 -7.56
C LYS A 36 16.00 -25.12 -7.94
N SER A 37 16.15 -26.37 -7.49
CA SER A 37 17.25 -27.24 -7.90
C SER A 37 17.05 -27.74 -9.33
N GLU A 38 18.10 -28.30 -9.92
CA GLU A 38 18.07 -28.97 -11.22
C GLU A 38 17.09 -30.16 -11.28
N SER A 39 16.83 -30.79 -10.13
CA SER A 39 15.83 -31.86 -9.98
C SER A 39 14.39 -31.33 -9.87
N GLY A 40 14.19 -30.01 -9.86
CA GLY A 40 12.88 -29.37 -9.70
C GLY A 40 12.40 -29.25 -8.25
N GLU A 41 13.25 -29.57 -7.27
CA GLU A 41 12.93 -29.43 -5.85
C GLU A 41 13.05 -27.96 -5.41
N GLU A 42 12.10 -27.49 -4.59
CA GLU A 42 12.10 -26.13 -4.04
C GLU A 42 12.74 -26.12 -2.65
N MET A 43 13.84 -25.40 -2.49
CA MET A 43 14.49 -25.15 -1.21
C MET A 43 14.21 -23.73 -0.72
N LEU A 44 13.82 -23.60 0.55
CA LEU A 44 13.64 -22.31 1.21
C LEU A 44 14.95 -21.87 1.86
N VAL A 45 15.48 -20.74 1.41
CA VAL A 45 16.67 -20.11 1.97
C VAL A 45 16.26 -18.84 2.71
N PRO A 46 16.54 -18.70 4.01
CA PRO A 46 16.26 -17.46 4.73
C PRO A 46 17.13 -16.33 4.17
N PHE A 47 16.56 -15.12 4.09
CA PHE A 47 17.36 -13.92 3.86
C PHE A 47 18.29 -13.71 5.06
N GLN A 48 19.52 -13.23 4.85
CA GLN A 48 20.40 -12.88 5.96
C GLN A 48 19.70 -11.83 6.83
N ASP A 49 19.70 -12.03 8.16
CA ASP A 49 19.24 -11.08 9.19
C ASP A 49 20.12 -9.82 9.27
N MET A 50 20.58 -9.32 8.12
CA MET A 50 21.10 -7.98 8.05
C MET A 50 19.89 -7.05 8.16
N ALA A 51 19.78 -6.38 9.31
CA ALA A 51 18.92 -5.22 9.46
C ALA A 51 19.38 -4.18 8.44
N VAL A 52 18.81 -4.21 7.24
CA VAL A 52 18.99 -3.17 6.24
C VAL A 52 18.17 -2.00 6.73
N GLU A 53 18.81 -0.88 7.03
CA GLU A 53 18.12 0.36 7.35
C GLU A 53 17.30 0.78 6.13
N VAL A 54 15.99 0.55 6.20
CA VAL A 54 15.05 1.07 5.21
C VAL A 54 14.77 2.51 5.60
N GLU A 55 14.98 3.44 4.66
CA GLU A 55 14.71 4.86 4.89
C GLU A 55 13.21 5.05 5.19
N GLU A 56 12.89 5.30 6.46
CA GLU A 56 11.55 5.60 6.90
C GLU A 56 11.23 7.06 6.57
N ASN A 57 10.11 7.30 5.90
CA ASN A 57 9.66 8.65 5.60
C ASN A 57 9.12 9.29 6.88
N THR A 58 10.00 9.97 7.62
CA THR A 58 9.71 10.64 8.89
C THR A 58 9.14 12.05 8.70
N GLU A 59 9.22 12.61 7.49
CA GLU A 59 8.74 13.95 7.14
C GLU A 59 7.25 13.95 6.75
N LEU A 60 6.42 13.25 7.53
CA LEU A 60 4.98 13.33 7.35
C LEU A 60 4.48 14.69 7.86
N PRO A 61 3.61 15.38 7.10
CA PRO A 61 2.96 16.59 7.59
C PRO A 61 2.18 16.31 8.88
N ASP A 62 2.07 17.33 9.74
CA ASP A 62 1.26 17.23 10.94
C ASP A 62 -0.20 16.97 10.54
N TYR A 63 -0.77 15.88 11.07
CA TYR A 63 -2.16 15.54 10.77
C TYR A 63 -3.07 16.63 11.34
N LEU A 64 -4.07 17.04 10.58
CA LEU A 64 -5.07 17.97 11.08
C LEU A 64 -5.77 17.36 12.31
N PRO A 65 -6.03 18.13 13.38
CA PRO A 65 -6.76 17.63 14.54
C PRO A 65 -8.11 17.03 14.14
N GLU A 66 -8.51 15.94 14.78
CA GLU A 66 -9.81 15.30 14.52
C GLU A 66 -11.00 16.26 14.79
N ASP A 67 -10.80 17.25 15.67
CA ASP A 67 -11.77 18.30 16.02
C ASP A 67 -11.97 19.34 14.89
N GLU A 68 -11.00 19.48 13.99
CA GLU A 68 -11.06 20.34 12.79
C GLU A 68 -11.48 19.55 11.54
N SER A 69 -12.30 18.51 11.73
CA SER A 69 -12.95 17.82 10.61
C SER A 69 -13.75 18.82 9.77
N PRO A 70 -13.54 18.89 8.43
CA PRO A 70 -14.21 19.86 7.55
C PRO A 70 -15.75 19.78 7.56
N THR A 71 -16.32 18.71 8.10
CA THR A 71 -17.76 18.46 8.18
C THR A 71 -18.32 18.79 9.56
N LYS A 72 -18.79 20.04 9.72
CA LYS A 72 -19.56 20.47 10.91
C LYS A 72 -21.07 20.19 10.82
N GLU A 73 -21.60 19.78 9.65
CA GLU A 73 -23.03 19.52 9.45
C GLU A 73 -23.24 18.20 8.70
N GLN A 74 -23.54 17.11 9.43
CA GLN A 74 -23.82 15.80 8.84
C GLN A 74 -25.23 15.72 8.22
N ASP A 75 -26.10 16.68 8.52
CA ASP A 75 -27.50 16.72 8.07
C ASP A 75 -27.70 17.41 6.71
N LYS A 76 -26.63 17.95 6.10
CA LYS A 76 -26.70 18.57 4.76
C LYS A 76 -25.73 17.91 3.81
N ALA A 77 -26.26 17.23 2.80
CA ALA A 77 -25.48 16.75 1.67
C ALA A 77 -24.88 17.94 0.90
N VAL A 78 -23.56 17.96 0.74
CA VAL A 78 -22.86 18.98 -0.04
C VAL A 78 -22.81 18.53 -1.50
N SER A 79 -23.52 19.23 -2.38
CA SER A 79 -23.38 19.01 -3.83
C SER A 79 -22.06 19.62 -4.31
N ARG A 80 -21.32 18.90 -5.16
CA ARG A 80 -20.07 19.41 -5.75
C ARG A 80 -20.40 20.65 -6.60
N VAL A 81 -19.88 21.81 -6.21
CA VAL A 81 -19.90 23.01 -7.07
C VAL A 81 -19.06 22.69 -8.30
N GLY A 82 -19.74 22.41 -9.42
CA GLY A 82 -19.10 22.06 -10.70
C GLY A 82 -19.89 21.07 -11.57
N SER A 83 -20.87 20.34 -11.04
CA SER A 83 -21.78 19.57 -11.89
C SER A 83 -22.96 20.45 -12.31
N HIS A 84 -22.77 21.23 -13.37
CA HIS A 84 -23.84 21.93 -14.07
C HIS A 84 -24.29 21.06 -15.26
N PRO A 85 -25.41 20.32 -15.17
CA PRO A 85 -26.02 19.69 -16.35
C PRO A 85 -27.14 20.54 -16.97
N GLU A 86 -27.18 21.86 -16.80
CA GLU A 86 -28.18 22.69 -17.48
C GLU A 86 -27.56 23.86 -18.25
N ALA A 87 -26.99 23.50 -19.39
CA ALA A 87 -26.90 24.36 -20.57
C ALA A 87 -27.51 23.60 -21.77
N ARG A 88 -28.82 23.34 -21.73
CA ARG A 88 -29.60 23.01 -22.93
C ARG A 88 -31.09 23.31 -22.76
N ILE A 89 -31.44 24.58 -22.55
CA ILE A 89 -32.68 25.08 -23.15
C ILE A 89 -32.32 25.41 -24.59
N LYS A 90 -32.63 24.50 -25.51
CA LYS A 90 -32.86 24.86 -26.91
C LYS A 90 -34.30 24.47 -27.22
N GLU A 91 -35.09 25.51 -27.45
CA GLU A 91 -36.43 25.46 -28.03
C GLU A 91 -36.50 24.44 -29.17
N LEU A 92 -37.59 23.68 -29.24
CA LEU A 92 -38.40 23.48 -30.45
C LEU A 92 -39.55 22.48 -30.20
N GLN A 93 -40.76 23.02 -30.44
CA GLN A 93 -42.09 22.41 -30.67
C GLN A 93 -42.90 21.91 -29.48
#